data_AF-L8MAN8-F1
#
_entry.id   AF-L8MAN8-F1
#
_cell.length_a   1.000
_cell.length_b   1.000
_cell.length_c   1.000
_cell.angle_alpha   90.00
_cell.angle_beta   90.00
_cell.angle_gamma   90.00
#
_symmetry.space_group_name_H-M   'P 1'
#
loop_
_entity.id
_entity.type
_entity.pdbx_description
1 polymer ?
#
loop_
_entity_poly.entity_id
_entity_poly.type
_entity_poly.pdbx_seq_one_letter_code
_entity_poly.pdbx_strand_id
1 'polypeptide(L)' 'MTNFKEMSLKELRKYVLANRQDQEAWDEFVSRPRPNAITVPADTPLEEQERILRETINPSK' A
#
# COMPACT_ATOMS: atom_id res chain seq x y z
N MET A 1 -24.91 5.93 -0.17
CA MET A 1 -23.84 4.91 -0.07
C MET A 1 -22.68 5.39 -0.89
N THR A 2 -21.47 5.40 -0.33
CA THR A 2 -20.26 5.80 -1.04
C THR A 2 -19.84 4.66 -1.96
N ASN A 3 -19.60 4.92 -3.25
CA ASN A 3 -19.13 3.87 -4.16
C ASN A 3 -17.60 3.84 -4.18
N PHE A 4 -17.00 2.97 -3.37
CA PHE A 4 -15.55 2.88 -3.28
C PHE A 4 -14.89 2.42 -4.59
N LYS A 5 -15.58 1.61 -5.40
CA LYS A 5 -15.06 1.08 -6.68
C LYS A 5 -14.80 2.16 -7.72
N GLU A 6 -15.56 3.26 -7.67
CA GLU A 6 -15.40 4.40 -8.59
C GLU A 6 -14.31 5.38 -8.15
N MET A 7 -13.86 5.32 -6.89
CA MET A 7 -12.77 6.16 -6.41
C MET A 7 -11.45 5.75 -7.06
N SER A 8 -10.60 6.72 -7.38
CA SER A 8 -9.19 6.44 -7.64
C SER A 8 -8.51 5.87 -6.39
N LEU A 9 -7.39 5.16 -6.56
CA LEU A 9 -6.62 4.63 -5.41
C LEU A 9 -6.19 5.76 -4.44
N LYS A 10 -5.94 6.97 -4.96
CA LYS A 10 -5.56 8.14 -4.15
C LYS A 10 -6.73 8.65 -3.29
N GLU A 11 -7.92 8.74 -3.88
CA GLU A 11 -9.13 9.16 -3.17
C GLU A 11 -9.53 8.15 -2.12
N LEU A 12 -9.53 6.87 -2.47
CA LEU A 12 -9.83 5.79 -1.55
C LEU A 12 -8.82 5.76 -0.39
N ARG A 13 -7.53 5.94 -0.65
CA ARG A 13 -6.50 6.06 0.40
C ARG A 13 -6.81 7.20 1.36
N LYS A 14 -7.16 8.38 0.85
CA LYS A 14 -7.51 9.55 1.67
C LYS A 14 -8.75 9.26 2.53
N TYR A 15 -9.75 8.60 1.95
CA TYR A 15 -10.97 8.23 2.65
C TYR A 15 -10.70 7.26 3.80
N VAL A 16 -9.98 6.17 3.53
CA VAL A 16 -9.64 5.13 4.52
C VAL A 16 -8.82 5.71 5.68
N LEU A 17 -7.87 6.62 5.40
CA LEU A 17 -7.09 7.27 6.45
C LEU A 17 -7.92 8.18 7.37
N ALA A 18 -8.98 8.78 6.84
CA ALA A 18 -9.92 9.61 7.60
C ALA A 18 -11.00 8.78 8.33
N ASN A 19 -11.33 7.58 7.83
CA ASN A 19 -12.39 6.72 8.33
C ASN A 19 -11.85 5.32 8.64
N ARG A 20 -10.89 5.22 9.56
CA ARG A 20 -10.13 3.98 9.81
C ARG A 20 -10.98 2.79 10.26
N GLN A 21 -12.18 3.05 10.78
CA GLN A 21 -13.15 2.06 11.25
C GLN A 21 -14.09 1.55 10.14
N ASP A 22 -14.06 2.16 8.94
CA ASP A 22 -14.87 1.73 7.80
C ASP A 22 -14.21 0.51 7.14
N GLN A 23 -14.67 -0.68 7.53
CA GLN A 23 -14.12 -1.94 7.05
C GLN A 23 -14.36 -2.13 5.54
N GLU A 24 -15.48 -1.67 5.01
CA GLU A 24 -15.81 -1.81 3.58
C GLU A 24 -14.81 -1.01 2.72
N ALA A 25 -14.50 0.23 3.15
CA ALA A 25 -13.49 1.04 2.49
C ALA A 25 -12.09 0.42 2.58
N TRP A 26 -11.75 -0.18 3.72
CA TRP A 26 -10.47 -0.90 3.90
C TRP A 26 -10.36 -2.12 2.99
N ASP A 27 -11.40 -2.94 2.92
CA ASP A 27 -11.44 -4.16 2.11
C ASP A 27 -11.27 -3.85 0.62
N GLU A 28 -11.95 -2.79 0.14
CA GLU A 28 -11.75 -2.29 -1.23
C GLU A 28 -10.33 -1.73 -1.44
N PHE A 29 -9.72 -1.07 -0.45
CA PHE A 29 -8.38 -0.51 -0.58
C PHE A 29 -7.28 -1.57 -0.62
N VAL A 30 -7.42 -2.66 0.14
CA VAL A 30 -6.44 -3.75 0.18
C VAL A 30 -6.57 -4.71 -1.00
N SER A 31 -7.76 -4.86 -1.59
CA SER A 31 -7.99 -5.74 -2.74
C SER A 31 -7.38 -5.21 -4.05
N ARG A 32 -7.07 -3.91 -4.11
CA ARG A 32 -6.57 -3.28 -5.35
C ARG A 32 -5.14 -3.69 -5.68
N PRO A 33 -4.86 -4.02 -6.95
CA PRO A 33 -3.52 -4.38 -7.38
C PRO A 33 -2.57 -3.20 -7.25
N ARG A 34 -1.33 -3.49 -6.83
CA ARG A 34 -0.25 -2.52 -6.70
C ARG A 34 0.91 -2.96 -7.59
N PRO A 35 0.90 -2.58 -8.88
CA PRO A 35 1.88 -3.09 -9.84
C PRO A 35 3.33 -2.74 -9.49
N ASN A 36 3.54 -1.69 -8.69
CA ASN A 36 4.86 -1.23 -8.26
C ASN A 36 5.19 -1.61 -6.79
N ALA A 37 4.41 -2.50 -6.15
CA ALA A 37 4.70 -2.92 -4.80
C ALA A 37 5.82 -3.97 -4.79
N ILE A 38 6.89 -3.70 -4.04
CA ILE A 38 7.93 -4.68 -3.74
C ILE A 38 7.46 -5.52 -2.56
N THR A 39 7.45 -6.84 -2.74
CA THR A 39 7.14 -7.80 -1.68
C THR A 39 8.44 -8.40 -1.19
N VAL A 40 8.66 -8.34 0.13
CA VAL A 40 9.86 -8.87 0.78
C VAL A 40 9.43 -10.06 1.64
N PRO A 41 9.97 -11.27 1.44
CA PRO A 41 9.67 -12.44 2.25
C PRO A 41 9.97 -12.19 3.74
N ALA A 42 9.14 -12.74 4.63
CA ALA A 42 9.26 -12.50 6.07
C ALA A 42 10.52 -13.12 6.69
N ASP A 43 11.10 -14.14 6.06
CA ASP A 43 12.34 -14.81 6.44
C ASP A 43 13.59 -14.10 5.91
N THR A 44 13.43 -13.01 5.15
CA THR A 44 14.55 -12.20 4.67
C THR A 44 15.34 -11.63 5.86
N PRO A 45 16.67 -11.81 5.94
CA PRO A 45 17.48 -11.23 7.01
C PRO A 45 17.31 -9.71 7.10
N LEU A 46 17.38 -9.15 8.32
CA LEU A 46 17.15 -7.71 8.56
C LEU A 46 18.05 -6.81 7.70
N GLU A 47 19.33 -7.16 7.58
CA GLU A 47 20.30 -6.41 6.76
C GLU A 47 19.86 -6.32 5.29
N GLU A 48 19.31 -7.41 4.76
CA GLU A 48 18.80 -7.48 3.40
C GLU A 48 17.52 -6.67 3.24
N GLN A 49 16.61 -6.71 4.23
CA GLN A 49 15.42 -5.85 4.24
C GLN A 49 15.80 -4.36 4.24
N GLU A 50 16.80 -3.97 5.03
CA GLU A 50 17.30 -2.60 5.07
C GLU A 50 17.91 -2.17 3.73
N ARG A 51 18.65 -3.06 3.06
CA ARG A 51 19.19 -2.79 1.72
C ARG A 51 18.09 -2.54 0.71
N ILE A 52 17.11 -3.44 0.62
CA ILE A 52 15.96 -3.32 -0.30
C ILE A 52 15.22 -2.00 -0.05
N LEU A 53 14.99 -1.64 1.21
CA LEU A 53 14.33 -0.39 1.57
C LEU A 53 15.12 0.84 1.09
N ARG A 54 16.43 0.87 1.32
CA ARG A 54 17.29 1.99 0.91
C ARG A 54 17.31 2.18 -0.59
N GLU A 55 17.45 1.09 -1.36
CA GLU A 55 17.42 1.11 -2.83
C GLU A 55 16.06 1.58 -3.38
N THR A 56 14.97 1.24 -2.69
CA THR A 56 13.61 1.63 -3.09
C THR A 56 13.32 3.11 -2.83
N ILE A 57 13.80 3.65 -1.70
CA ILE A 57 13.57 5.07 -1.32
C ILE A 57 14.53 6.00 -2.07
N ASN A 58 15.77 5.57 -2.26
CA ASN A 58 16.81 6.31 -2.96
C ASN A 58 17.35 5.45 -4.11
N PRO A 59 16.60 5.31 -5.21
CA PRO A 59 17.18 4.76 -6.43
C PRO A 59 18.26 5.74 -6.88
N SER A 60 19.52 5.40 -6.67
CA SER A 60 20.64 6.14 -7.25
C SER A 60 20.36 6.31 -8.76
N LYS A 61 20.40 7.56 -9.22
CA LYS A 61 20.13 7.98 -10.61
C LYS A 61 20.88 7.14 -11.65
#